data_AF-A0A1F9FA35-F1
#
_entry.id   AF-A0A1F9FA35-F1
#
_cell.length_a   1.000
_cell.length_b   1.000
_cell.length_c   1.000
_cell.angle_alpha   90.00
_cell.angle_beta   90.00
_cell.angle_gamma   90.00
#
_symmetry.space_group_name_H-M   'P 1'
#
loop_
_entity.id
_entity.type
_entity.pdbx_description
1 polymer ?
#
loop_
_entity_poly.entity_id
_entity_poly.type
_entity_poly.pdbx_seq_one_letter_code
_entity_poly.pdbx_strand_id
1 'polypeptide(L)'
;MNVEGLHTMNINGGTEIVTITDSGLDKGDANQMHEDLRGRIAGAYAIGRAETSEWDDPMGHGTHVAGLVAGDGSSSDGSVQGTAPKALLIMQSVFRWIIGEGEEEGKREKGMVLPSYIHKLFEGPYEDGSRVHTNSWQYTASSGQYDIQSALLDYFVWENPDYTVLFAAGNSGMDLDGDGVIDRMSISTPATAKNCITVGASENLIFSGGIQAPWSLLGAIGDGSGKSIWGAEPIASDLPSNNVDDIAAFSSRGPTQDGRIKPDIVAPGTNNISLRSRAPDMSPRDTWGVVNEDYVFMGGTSMATPLVAGAAALVREFYTQVEGRERVSAALVKATLIHGSNDLSGRPNFDQGFGRVDVENSLIAEGRVRKSFDETEGVTEGKTKAYAVTVTDASEPLRVTLTYSDFPASPSVAKALVNNLDLSVVDADGKVFYPNGLETADDVNNVEHIDIVVPRIGKYQVRVRGKSIPMGVEESSRQPYALVISGGLQPAGLAS
;
A
#
# COMPACT_ATOMS: atom_id res chain seq x y z
N MET A 1 9.40 -0.96 -8.98
CA MET A 1 8.25 -1.88 -8.87
C MET A 1 8.60 -3.28 -9.36
N ASN A 2 9.41 -3.42 -10.42
CA ASN A 2 9.92 -4.70 -10.95
C ASN A 2 8.78 -5.67 -11.25
N VAL A 3 8.07 -5.40 -12.35
CA VAL A 3 6.86 -6.12 -12.78
C VAL A 3 6.96 -6.69 -14.18
N GLU A 4 8.00 -6.31 -14.92
CA GLU A 4 8.23 -6.66 -16.31
C GLU A 4 8.32 -8.19 -16.48
N GLY A 5 9.00 -8.89 -15.57
CA GLY A 5 9.07 -10.35 -15.54
C GLY A 5 7.69 -10.99 -15.41
N LEU A 6 6.81 -10.44 -14.57
CA LEU A 6 5.42 -10.92 -14.46
C LEU A 6 4.64 -10.68 -15.76
N HIS A 7 4.80 -9.51 -16.38
CA HIS A 7 4.14 -9.21 -17.64
C HIS A 7 4.56 -10.17 -18.76
N THR A 8 5.84 -10.59 -18.80
CA THR A 8 6.29 -11.63 -19.75
C THR A 8 5.68 -13.01 -19.49
N MET A 9 5.27 -13.29 -18.25
CA MET A 9 4.51 -14.48 -17.87
C MET A 9 2.99 -14.33 -18.13
N ASN A 10 2.56 -13.23 -18.75
CA ASN A 10 1.16 -12.86 -18.93
C ASN A 10 0.40 -12.65 -17.60
N ILE A 11 1.11 -12.24 -16.55
CA ILE A 11 0.54 -11.76 -15.30
C ILE A 11 0.58 -10.23 -15.35
N ASN A 12 -0.52 -9.62 -15.80
CA ASN A 12 -0.62 -8.18 -16.11
C ASN A 12 -1.92 -7.53 -15.59
N GLY A 13 -2.62 -8.21 -14.69
CA GLY A 13 -3.87 -7.82 -14.04
C GLY A 13 -5.13 -8.28 -14.75
N GLY A 14 -5.03 -9.06 -15.84
CA GLY A 14 -6.16 -9.34 -16.73
C GLY A 14 -7.35 -10.07 -16.10
N THR A 15 -7.15 -10.75 -14.97
CA THR A 15 -8.22 -11.42 -14.21
C THR A 15 -8.75 -10.61 -13.04
N GLU A 16 -8.19 -9.44 -12.76
CA GLU A 16 -8.52 -8.66 -11.58
C GLU A 16 -9.34 -7.41 -11.93
N ILE A 17 -10.22 -7.07 -11.00
CA ILE A 17 -10.92 -5.79 -10.97
C ILE A 17 -10.37 -5.00 -9.78
N VAL A 18 -9.87 -3.79 -10.03
CA VAL A 18 -9.36 -2.86 -9.03
C VAL A 18 -10.33 -1.69 -8.87
N THR A 19 -10.83 -1.48 -7.66
CA THR A 19 -11.63 -0.31 -7.33
C THR A 19 -10.76 0.85 -6.88
N ILE A 20 -11.07 2.04 -7.39
CA ILE A 20 -10.40 3.29 -7.02
C ILE A 20 -11.45 4.25 -6.49
N THR A 21 -11.29 4.71 -5.24
CA THR A 21 -12.09 5.82 -4.71
C THR A 21 -11.25 7.08 -4.73
N ASP A 22 -11.62 8.01 -5.60
CA ASP A 22 -10.89 9.26 -5.80
C ASP A 22 -11.82 10.33 -6.39
N SER A 23 -11.27 11.46 -6.81
CA SER A 23 -11.98 12.57 -7.44
C SER A 23 -12.83 12.16 -8.65
N GLY A 24 -12.41 11.22 -9.47
CA GLY A 24 -13.20 10.71 -10.59
C GLY A 24 -12.30 10.12 -11.65
N LEU A 25 -12.84 9.94 -12.87
CA LEU A 25 -12.03 9.45 -13.97
C LEU A 25 -12.32 10.13 -15.30
N ASP A 26 -11.32 10.86 -15.79
CA ASP A 26 -11.28 11.52 -17.10
C ASP A 26 -12.63 12.22 -17.40
N LYS A 27 -13.27 11.95 -18.53
CA LYS A 27 -14.54 12.58 -18.91
C LYS A 27 -15.78 11.97 -18.25
N GLY A 28 -15.63 10.94 -17.41
CA GLY A 28 -16.77 10.24 -16.80
C GLY A 28 -17.67 9.53 -17.84
N ASP A 29 -17.09 9.08 -18.96
CA ASP A 29 -17.78 8.30 -19.99
C ASP A 29 -16.88 7.15 -20.43
N ALA A 30 -17.29 5.91 -20.15
CA ALA A 30 -16.52 4.71 -20.49
C ALA A 30 -16.28 4.56 -22.00
N ASN A 31 -17.14 5.13 -22.85
CA ASN A 31 -16.98 5.10 -24.31
C ASN A 31 -16.04 6.17 -24.84
N GLN A 32 -15.78 7.22 -24.05
CA GLN A 32 -14.88 8.32 -24.38
C GLN A 32 -13.68 8.37 -23.43
N MET A 33 -13.36 7.25 -22.79
CA MET A 33 -12.28 7.16 -21.82
C MET A 33 -10.91 7.47 -22.44
N HIS A 34 -9.93 7.84 -21.61
CA HIS A 34 -8.54 8.01 -22.02
C HIS A 34 -8.10 6.79 -22.83
N GLU A 35 -7.33 6.98 -23.90
CA GLU A 35 -6.95 5.88 -24.82
C GLU A 35 -6.35 4.72 -24.04
N ASP A 36 -5.40 5.03 -23.15
CA ASP A 36 -4.80 4.04 -22.27
C ASP A 36 -5.86 3.20 -21.54
N LEU A 37 -6.90 3.78 -20.95
CA LEU A 37 -7.93 3.04 -20.17
C LEU A 37 -9.12 2.53 -21.00
N ARG A 38 -9.10 2.65 -22.34
CA ARG A 38 -10.27 2.31 -23.18
C ARG A 38 -10.66 0.83 -23.02
N GLY A 39 -11.96 0.60 -22.80
CA GLY A 39 -12.51 -0.76 -22.66
C GLY A 39 -12.22 -1.44 -21.33
N ARG A 40 -11.68 -0.71 -20.33
CA ARG A 40 -11.23 -1.28 -19.05
C ARG A 40 -12.00 -0.77 -17.84
N ILE A 41 -13.16 -0.15 -18.05
CA ILE A 41 -14.03 0.30 -16.97
C ILE A 41 -15.13 -0.73 -16.75
N ALA A 42 -15.06 -1.47 -15.65
CA ALA A 42 -16.07 -2.44 -15.24
C ALA A 42 -17.31 -1.77 -14.63
N GLY A 43 -17.15 -0.61 -13.99
CA GLY A 43 -18.26 0.13 -13.39
C GLY A 43 -17.83 1.48 -12.84
N ALA A 44 -18.81 2.31 -12.48
CA ALA A 44 -18.57 3.58 -11.81
C ALA A 44 -19.69 3.93 -10.82
N TYR A 45 -19.31 4.58 -9.73
CA TYR A 45 -20.19 5.11 -8.70
C TYR A 45 -19.95 6.62 -8.56
N ALA A 46 -20.98 7.42 -8.85
CA ALA A 46 -20.95 8.87 -8.70
C ALA A 46 -21.31 9.29 -7.27
N ILE A 47 -20.42 9.05 -6.29
CA ILE A 47 -20.71 9.27 -4.87
C ILE A 47 -20.82 10.76 -4.53
N GLY A 48 -19.89 11.59 -5.01
CA GLY A 48 -19.84 13.01 -4.67
C GLY A 48 -20.90 13.87 -5.38
N ARG A 49 -21.42 13.39 -6.52
CA ARG A 49 -22.44 14.00 -7.39
C ARG A 49 -23.55 13.00 -7.77
N ALA A 50 -24.11 12.33 -6.77
CA ALA A 50 -25.12 11.28 -7.00
C ALA A 50 -26.38 11.78 -7.72
N GLU A 51 -26.75 13.05 -7.50
CA GLU A 51 -27.91 13.69 -8.10
C GLU A 51 -27.83 13.87 -9.63
N THR A 52 -26.62 14.01 -10.17
CA THR A 52 -26.37 14.11 -11.62
C THR A 52 -25.78 12.83 -12.21
N SER A 53 -25.38 11.88 -11.38
CA SER A 53 -24.66 10.65 -11.79
C SER A 53 -23.34 10.93 -12.52
N GLU A 54 -22.73 12.10 -12.27
CA GLU A 54 -21.46 12.51 -12.86
C GLU A 54 -20.28 11.95 -12.07
N TRP A 55 -19.32 11.37 -12.78
CA TRP A 55 -18.11 10.76 -12.21
C TRP A 55 -16.84 11.14 -13.00
N ASP A 56 -16.94 12.20 -13.81
CA ASP A 56 -15.80 12.85 -14.45
C ASP A 56 -14.85 13.44 -13.41
N ASP A 57 -13.63 13.77 -13.86
CA ASP A 57 -12.55 14.21 -12.99
C ASP A 57 -12.05 15.63 -13.30
N PRO A 58 -12.79 16.67 -12.87
CA PRO A 58 -12.30 18.06 -12.96
C PRO A 58 -11.06 18.33 -12.13
N MET A 59 -10.70 17.46 -11.18
CA MET A 59 -9.52 17.64 -10.33
C MET A 59 -8.25 17.09 -10.96
N GLY A 60 -8.36 15.98 -11.72
CA GLY A 60 -7.28 15.31 -12.42
C GLY A 60 -6.55 14.24 -11.59
N HIS A 61 -6.69 14.26 -10.27
CA HIS A 61 -5.99 13.36 -9.36
C HIS A 61 -6.42 11.91 -9.55
N GLY A 62 -7.73 11.64 -9.65
CA GLY A 62 -8.26 10.29 -9.78
C GLY A 62 -7.88 9.63 -11.10
N THR A 63 -7.80 10.44 -12.16
CA THR A 63 -7.31 9.99 -13.48
C THR A 63 -5.84 9.63 -13.44
N HIS A 64 -5.02 10.45 -12.78
CA HIS A 64 -3.59 10.17 -12.60
C HIS A 64 -3.37 8.89 -11.79
N VAL A 65 -4.10 8.73 -10.68
CA VAL A 65 -4.12 7.53 -9.84
C VAL A 65 -4.52 6.29 -10.64
N ALA A 66 -5.61 6.36 -11.43
CA ALA A 66 -6.06 5.24 -12.26
C ALA A 66 -5.05 4.83 -13.32
N GLY A 67 -4.34 5.79 -13.91
CA GLY A 67 -3.23 5.52 -14.81
C GLY A 67 -2.09 4.74 -14.17
N LEU A 68 -1.74 5.05 -12.92
CA LEU A 68 -0.68 4.33 -12.20
C LEU A 68 -1.08 2.90 -11.84
N VAL A 69 -2.38 2.65 -11.61
CA VAL A 69 -2.89 1.28 -11.43
C VAL A 69 -2.81 0.52 -12.75
N ALA A 70 -3.44 1.06 -13.80
CA ALA A 70 -3.77 0.26 -14.97
C ALA A 70 -3.50 0.91 -16.32
N GLY A 71 -3.06 2.16 -16.47
CA GLY A 71 -2.77 2.74 -17.80
C GLY A 71 -1.94 1.79 -18.68
N ASP A 72 -2.36 1.44 -19.90
CA ASP A 72 -1.63 0.43 -20.70
C ASP A 72 -0.51 1.02 -21.55
N GLY A 73 -0.39 2.35 -21.57
CA GLY A 73 0.61 3.09 -22.32
C GLY A 73 0.28 3.23 -23.81
N SER A 74 -0.95 3.00 -24.25
CA SER A 74 -1.34 3.15 -25.66
C SER A 74 -1.04 4.54 -26.24
N SER A 75 -1.09 5.61 -25.45
CA SER A 75 -0.73 6.97 -25.88
C SER A 75 0.77 7.29 -25.79
N SER A 76 1.60 6.31 -25.41
CA SER A 76 3.04 6.47 -25.20
C SER A 76 3.88 5.29 -25.75
N ASP A 77 3.30 4.49 -26.66
CA ASP A 77 3.93 3.26 -27.18
C ASP A 77 4.43 2.31 -26.07
N GLY A 78 3.72 2.30 -24.93
CA GLY A 78 4.02 1.48 -23.76
C GLY A 78 5.01 2.10 -22.76
N SER A 79 5.53 3.32 -22.98
CA SER A 79 6.54 3.91 -22.09
C SER A 79 5.98 4.45 -20.77
N VAL A 80 4.70 4.83 -20.73
CA VAL A 80 3.99 5.26 -19.52
C VAL A 80 2.89 4.24 -19.24
N GLN A 81 3.25 3.19 -18.51
CA GLN A 81 2.37 2.08 -18.19
C GLN A 81 2.17 1.96 -16.67
N GLY A 82 0.94 1.73 -16.25
CA GLY A 82 0.58 1.39 -14.88
C GLY A 82 1.03 -0.02 -14.50
N THR A 83 1.03 -0.33 -13.21
CA THR A 83 1.57 -1.60 -12.72
C THR A 83 0.82 -2.84 -13.24
N ALA A 84 -0.51 -2.74 -13.37
CA ALA A 84 -1.40 -3.82 -13.83
C ALA A 84 -2.17 -3.41 -15.10
N PRO A 85 -1.49 -3.36 -16.26
CA PRO A 85 -2.01 -2.77 -17.49
C PRO A 85 -3.12 -3.56 -18.20
N LYS A 86 -3.66 -4.62 -17.60
CA LYS A 86 -4.86 -5.32 -18.09
C LYS A 86 -5.97 -5.42 -17.04
N ALA A 87 -5.77 -4.88 -15.85
CA ALA A 87 -6.81 -4.83 -14.84
C ALA A 87 -8.02 -4.00 -15.30
N LEU A 88 -9.21 -4.49 -14.96
CA LEU A 88 -10.42 -3.70 -15.07
C LEU A 88 -10.54 -2.76 -13.87
N LEU A 89 -11.21 -1.63 -14.05
CA LEU A 89 -11.37 -0.60 -13.04
C LEU A 89 -12.84 -0.40 -12.67
N ILE A 90 -13.09 -0.27 -11.37
CA ILE A 90 -14.31 0.37 -10.87
C ILE A 90 -13.92 1.73 -10.30
N MET A 91 -14.53 2.81 -10.78
CA MET A 91 -14.28 4.16 -10.26
C MET A 91 -15.37 4.59 -9.30
N GLN A 92 -15.02 4.95 -8.07
CA GLN A 92 -15.90 5.64 -7.14
C GLN A 92 -15.52 7.13 -7.07
N SER A 93 -16.21 7.97 -7.84
CA SER A 93 -15.97 9.42 -7.85
C SER A 93 -16.59 10.06 -6.61
N VAL A 94 -15.74 10.62 -5.76
CA VAL A 94 -16.15 11.40 -4.58
C VAL A 94 -16.04 12.92 -4.81
N PHE A 95 -15.70 13.37 -6.03
CA PHE A 95 -15.61 14.81 -6.32
C PHE A 95 -16.95 15.52 -6.14
N ARG A 96 -16.90 16.75 -5.64
CA ARG A 96 -18.06 17.64 -5.52
C ARG A 96 -17.62 19.08 -5.71
N TRP A 97 -18.47 19.87 -6.35
CA TRP A 97 -18.34 21.32 -6.36
C TRP A 97 -18.79 21.88 -5.00
N ILE A 98 -17.88 22.53 -4.30
CA ILE A 98 -18.17 23.25 -3.05
C ILE A 98 -18.50 24.70 -3.42
N ILE A 99 -19.64 25.20 -2.95
CA ILE A 99 -20.05 26.59 -3.17
C ILE A 99 -19.71 27.36 -1.89
N GLY A 100 -18.86 28.37 -2.00
CA GLY A 100 -18.52 29.23 -0.87
C GLY A 100 -19.74 29.98 -0.35
N GLU A 101 -19.86 30.07 0.97
CA GLU A 101 -20.82 30.95 1.67
C GLU A 101 -20.06 32.17 2.24
N GLY A 102 -20.68 33.36 2.25
CA GLY A 102 -20.09 34.58 2.85
C GLY A 102 -19.45 35.54 1.84
N GLU A 103 -18.28 36.13 2.15
CA GLU A 103 -17.62 37.12 1.28
C GLU A 103 -17.23 36.58 -0.11
N GLU A 104 -17.20 35.25 -0.28
CA GLU A 104 -16.98 34.53 -1.55
C GLU A 104 -18.26 33.83 -2.07
N GLU A 105 -19.45 34.36 -1.76
CA GLU A 105 -20.75 33.80 -2.18
C GLU A 105 -20.81 33.55 -3.70
N GLY A 106 -21.06 32.30 -4.09
CA GLY A 106 -21.20 31.88 -5.49
C GLY A 106 -19.91 31.40 -6.16
N LYS A 107 -18.75 31.48 -5.49
CA LYS A 107 -17.51 30.87 -5.98
C LYS A 107 -17.62 29.34 -5.88
N ARG A 108 -17.34 28.64 -6.99
CA ARG A 108 -17.27 27.17 -7.04
C ARG A 108 -15.83 26.73 -6.84
N GLU A 109 -15.61 25.85 -5.88
CA GLU A 109 -14.31 25.23 -5.59
C GLU A 109 -14.39 23.72 -5.77
N LYS A 110 -13.23 23.13 -6.09
CA LYS A 110 -13.06 21.70 -6.24
C LYS A 110 -12.95 21.06 -4.84
N GLY A 111 -13.74 20.04 -4.57
CA GLY A 111 -13.66 19.31 -3.30
C GLY A 111 -13.96 17.83 -3.46
N MET A 112 -13.78 17.07 -2.39
CA MET A 112 -14.15 15.66 -2.29
C MET A 112 -15.08 15.47 -1.09
N VAL A 113 -16.14 14.70 -1.27
CA VAL A 113 -17.06 14.31 -0.19
C VAL A 113 -16.92 12.82 0.06
N LEU A 114 -16.28 12.51 1.18
CA LEU A 114 -16.09 11.16 1.66
C LEU A 114 -17.30 10.74 2.52
N PRO A 115 -17.74 9.48 2.45
CA PRO A 115 -18.83 9.01 3.30
C PRO A 115 -18.41 9.02 4.77
N SER A 116 -19.37 9.20 5.67
CA SER A 116 -19.13 9.17 7.12
C SER A 116 -18.76 7.77 7.64
N TYR A 117 -19.02 6.72 6.86
CA TYR A 117 -18.74 5.34 7.22
C TYR A 117 -17.99 4.65 6.09
N ILE A 118 -16.69 4.45 6.28
CA ILE A 118 -15.81 3.99 5.20
C ILE A 118 -16.19 2.64 4.59
N HIS A 119 -16.71 1.70 5.39
CA HIS A 119 -17.09 0.36 4.92
C HIS A 119 -18.16 0.41 3.80
N LYS A 120 -18.95 1.49 3.72
CA LYS A 120 -19.93 1.69 2.63
C LYS A 120 -19.29 1.90 1.26
N LEU A 121 -18.03 2.33 1.19
CA LEU A 121 -17.29 2.37 -0.06
C LEU A 121 -16.98 0.96 -0.57
N PHE A 122 -16.87 -0.01 0.33
CA PHE A 122 -16.36 -1.34 0.00
C PHE A 122 -17.47 -2.32 -0.41
N GLU A 123 -18.68 -2.18 0.13
CA GLU A 123 -19.81 -3.10 -0.09
C GLU A 123 -20.14 -3.31 -1.58
N GLY A 124 -20.49 -2.24 -2.30
CA GLY A 124 -20.90 -2.35 -3.71
C GLY A 124 -19.81 -2.91 -4.63
N PRO A 125 -18.59 -2.35 -4.66
CA PRO A 125 -17.53 -2.87 -5.52
C PRO A 125 -17.12 -4.31 -5.19
N TYR A 126 -17.21 -4.72 -3.93
CA TYR A 126 -16.97 -6.12 -3.55
C TYR A 126 -18.02 -7.07 -4.15
N GLU A 127 -19.30 -6.67 -4.12
CA GLU A 127 -20.42 -7.38 -4.78
C GLU A 127 -20.26 -7.42 -6.30
N ASP A 128 -19.72 -6.35 -6.90
CA ASP A 128 -19.38 -6.26 -8.33
C ASP A 128 -18.11 -7.05 -8.72
N GLY A 129 -17.51 -7.79 -7.79
CA GLY A 129 -16.39 -8.70 -8.05
C GLY A 129 -15.00 -8.09 -7.86
N SER A 130 -14.89 -6.83 -7.47
CA SER A 130 -13.60 -6.24 -7.09
C SER A 130 -13.01 -6.95 -5.87
N ARG A 131 -11.69 -7.14 -5.87
CA ARG A 131 -10.94 -7.73 -4.74
C ARG A 131 -9.75 -6.90 -4.29
N VAL A 132 -9.46 -5.82 -5.00
CA VAL A 132 -8.47 -4.82 -4.63
C VAL A 132 -9.14 -3.45 -4.61
N HIS A 133 -8.97 -2.70 -3.54
CA HIS A 133 -9.56 -1.38 -3.38
C HIS A 133 -8.50 -0.39 -2.91
N THR A 134 -8.28 0.68 -3.67
CA THR A 134 -7.21 1.65 -3.40
C THR A 134 -7.77 3.05 -3.16
N ASN A 135 -7.12 3.75 -2.24
CA ASN A 135 -7.60 5.03 -1.72
C ASN A 135 -6.41 5.98 -1.52
N SER A 136 -6.37 7.04 -2.32
CA SER A 136 -5.31 8.05 -2.30
C SER A 136 -5.76 9.34 -1.61
N TRP A 137 -6.35 9.19 -0.41
CA TRP A 137 -6.91 10.27 0.41
C TRP A 137 -6.92 9.85 1.89
N GLN A 138 -7.11 10.83 2.78
CA GLN A 138 -7.24 10.60 4.23
C GLN A 138 -8.38 11.44 4.81
N TYR A 139 -8.90 11.05 5.98
CA TYR A 139 -9.72 11.92 6.80
C TYR A 139 -8.82 12.87 7.60
N THR A 140 -9.27 14.10 7.78
CA THR A 140 -8.65 15.04 8.73
C THR A 140 -8.94 14.59 10.15
N ALA A 141 -8.04 13.79 10.71
CA ALA A 141 -8.11 13.26 12.07
C ALA A 141 -6.77 13.46 12.79
N SER A 142 -6.75 13.22 14.09
CA SER A 142 -5.51 13.23 14.88
C SER A 142 -4.53 12.17 14.36
N SER A 143 -3.28 12.56 14.14
CA SER A 143 -2.25 11.68 13.60
C SER A 143 -2.02 10.45 14.47
N GLY A 144 -1.81 9.32 13.82
CA GLY A 144 -1.53 8.02 14.42
C GLY A 144 -2.72 7.32 15.08
N GLN A 145 -3.88 7.96 15.22
CA GLN A 145 -5.00 7.39 15.96
C GLN A 145 -5.66 6.23 15.22
N TYR A 146 -6.03 5.19 15.98
CA TYR A 146 -6.96 4.17 15.55
C TYR A 146 -8.38 4.62 15.90
N ASP A 147 -9.13 5.14 14.92
CA ASP A 147 -10.46 5.69 15.13
C ASP A 147 -11.59 4.80 14.56
N ILE A 148 -12.81 5.34 14.48
CA ILE A 148 -13.97 4.63 13.96
C ILE A 148 -13.82 4.23 12.49
N GLN A 149 -13.16 5.03 11.65
CA GLN A 149 -12.98 4.66 10.24
C GLN A 149 -11.98 3.50 10.13
N SER A 150 -10.91 3.54 10.94
CA SER A 150 -9.95 2.44 11.01
C SER A 150 -10.61 1.14 11.49
N ALA A 151 -11.46 1.23 12.51
CA ALA A 151 -12.22 0.08 13.01
C ALA A 151 -13.22 -0.48 11.99
N LEU A 152 -13.92 0.38 11.24
CA LEU A 152 -14.86 -0.04 10.21
C LEU A 152 -14.15 -0.67 9.00
N LEU A 153 -12.95 -0.20 8.65
CA LEU A 153 -12.11 -0.83 7.64
C LEU A 153 -11.70 -2.23 8.12
N ASP A 154 -11.13 -2.33 9.32
CA ASP A 154 -10.67 -3.60 9.87
C ASP A 154 -11.81 -4.62 9.96
N TYR A 155 -13.00 -4.18 10.37
CA TYR A 155 -14.21 -5.00 10.39
C TYR A 155 -14.58 -5.52 8.99
N PHE A 156 -14.56 -4.66 7.97
CA PHE A 156 -14.91 -5.08 6.61
C PHE A 156 -13.94 -6.14 6.08
N VAL A 157 -12.63 -5.96 6.27
CA VAL A 157 -11.61 -6.93 5.82
C VAL A 157 -11.66 -8.21 6.66
N TRP A 158 -12.02 -8.12 7.94
CA TRP A 158 -12.23 -9.28 8.80
C TRP A 158 -13.38 -10.16 8.28
N GLU A 159 -14.52 -9.55 7.93
CA GLU A 159 -15.68 -10.26 7.38
C GLU A 159 -15.49 -10.69 5.92
N ASN A 160 -14.60 -10.01 5.17
CA ASN A 160 -14.27 -10.31 3.78
C ASN A 160 -12.77 -10.53 3.61
N PRO A 161 -12.21 -11.68 4.07
CA PRO A 161 -10.77 -11.84 4.19
C PRO A 161 -10.01 -11.89 2.86
N ASP A 162 -10.70 -11.94 1.71
CA ASP A 162 -10.15 -11.86 0.36
C ASP A 162 -10.18 -10.45 -0.25
N TYR A 163 -10.62 -9.43 0.52
CA TYR A 163 -10.67 -8.04 0.07
C TYR A 163 -9.44 -7.24 0.48
N THR A 164 -8.57 -6.93 -0.47
CA THR A 164 -7.32 -6.21 -0.23
C THR A 164 -7.56 -4.70 -0.31
N VAL A 165 -7.42 -4.00 0.81
CA VAL A 165 -7.63 -2.54 0.89
C VAL A 165 -6.29 -1.82 1.06
N LEU A 166 -6.05 -0.80 0.25
CA LEU A 166 -4.84 0.03 0.30
C LEU A 166 -5.20 1.48 0.63
N PHE A 167 -4.33 2.13 1.41
CA PHE A 167 -4.43 3.55 1.74
C PHE A 167 -3.07 4.25 1.65
N ALA A 168 -3.07 5.45 1.10
CA ALA A 168 -1.94 6.36 1.18
C ALA A 168 -1.64 6.74 2.65
N ALA A 169 -0.36 6.73 3.03
CA ALA A 169 0.08 7.03 4.39
C ALA A 169 -0.22 8.48 4.83
N GLY A 170 -0.30 9.40 3.87
CA GLY A 170 -0.44 10.84 4.09
C GLY A 170 0.80 11.61 3.65
N ASN A 171 0.64 12.92 3.46
CA ASN A 171 1.71 13.82 3.02
C ASN A 171 2.07 14.85 4.11
N SER A 172 2.02 14.42 5.38
CA SER A 172 2.19 15.28 6.55
C SER A 172 3.59 15.16 7.18
N GLY A 173 4.58 14.64 6.44
CA GLY A 173 5.98 14.61 6.87
C GLY A 173 6.57 16.01 6.91
N MET A 174 7.03 16.44 8.08
CA MET A 174 7.65 17.74 8.34
C MET A 174 8.84 17.56 9.29
N ASP A 175 9.83 18.43 9.20
CA ASP A 175 10.94 18.56 10.16
C ASP A 175 10.72 19.89 10.92
N LEU A 176 9.95 19.84 12.01
CA LEU A 176 9.56 21.04 12.76
C LEU A 176 10.60 21.46 13.80
N ASP A 177 11.43 20.54 14.28
CA ASP A 177 12.52 20.85 15.20
C ASP A 177 13.84 21.24 14.50
N GLY A 178 13.92 21.00 13.18
CA GLY A 178 15.00 21.44 12.31
C GLY A 178 16.26 20.61 12.47
N ASP A 179 16.13 19.34 12.85
CA ASP A 179 17.26 18.43 13.09
C ASP A 179 17.71 17.65 11.83
N GLY A 180 17.01 17.82 10.71
CA GLY A 180 17.28 17.14 9.45
C GLY A 180 16.60 15.77 9.33
N VAL A 181 15.68 15.44 10.23
CA VAL A 181 14.89 14.20 10.24
C VAL A 181 13.40 14.56 10.22
N ILE A 182 12.61 13.82 9.46
CA ILE A 182 11.16 14.02 9.47
C ILE A 182 10.56 13.52 10.78
N ASP A 183 9.73 14.36 11.39
CA ASP A 183 9.02 14.09 12.62
C ASP A 183 8.10 12.86 12.49
N ARG A 184 8.11 12.06 13.55
CA ARG A 184 7.31 10.84 13.68
C ARG A 184 5.82 11.13 13.92
N MET A 185 5.00 10.09 13.81
CA MET A 185 3.56 10.09 14.12
C MET A 185 2.74 11.03 13.24
N SER A 186 2.91 10.93 11.93
CA SER A 186 2.19 11.74 10.93
C SER A 186 1.25 10.93 10.02
N ILE A 187 1.09 9.62 10.26
CA ILE A 187 0.11 8.77 9.56
C ILE A 187 -1.32 9.21 9.91
N SER A 188 -2.19 9.43 8.93
CA SER A 188 -3.58 9.82 9.17
C SER A 188 -4.56 8.67 9.00
N THR A 189 -5.75 8.79 9.59
CA THR A 189 -6.86 7.85 9.35
C THR A 189 -7.27 7.87 7.87
N PRO A 190 -7.58 6.71 7.25
CA PRO A 190 -7.69 5.36 7.83
C PRO A 190 -6.46 4.49 7.59
N ALA A 191 -5.35 5.08 7.16
CA ALA A 191 -4.07 4.38 6.99
C ALA A 191 -3.49 3.83 8.31
N THR A 192 -4.07 4.18 9.45
CA THR A 192 -3.77 3.60 10.76
C THR A 192 -4.47 2.27 11.03
N ALA A 193 -5.39 1.82 10.16
CA ALA A 193 -6.05 0.51 10.27
C ALA A 193 -5.05 -0.66 10.18
N LYS A 194 -5.35 -1.79 10.85
CA LYS A 194 -4.44 -2.95 10.91
C LYS A 194 -4.48 -3.76 9.63
N ASN A 195 -5.66 -3.88 9.02
CA ASN A 195 -5.97 -4.84 7.96
C ASN A 195 -5.85 -4.24 6.55
N CYS A 196 -5.45 -2.97 6.43
CA CYS A 196 -5.07 -2.38 5.16
C CYS A 196 -3.56 -2.51 4.89
N ILE A 197 -3.19 -2.28 3.63
CA ILE A 197 -1.81 -2.01 3.21
C ILE A 197 -1.65 -0.49 3.13
N THR A 198 -0.90 0.08 4.05
CA THR A 198 -0.58 1.50 4.07
C THR A 198 0.70 1.75 3.28
N VAL A 199 0.63 2.71 2.35
CA VAL A 199 1.71 2.96 1.40
C VAL A 199 2.29 4.36 1.58
N GLY A 200 3.58 4.41 1.93
CA GLY A 200 4.37 5.65 1.92
C GLY A 200 5.03 5.90 0.56
N ALA A 201 5.70 7.04 0.42
CA ALA A 201 6.37 7.45 -0.81
C ALA A 201 7.89 7.38 -0.66
N SER A 202 8.53 6.48 -1.40
CA SER A 202 9.95 6.62 -1.73
C SER A 202 10.08 7.58 -2.91
N GLU A 203 11.30 8.01 -3.20
CA GLU A 203 11.53 8.78 -4.41
C GLU A 203 11.43 7.91 -5.67
N ASN A 204 11.03 8.54 -6.76
CA ASN A 204 11.25 8.05 -8.12
C ASN A 204 12.58 8.59 -8.66
N LEU A 205 13.00 8.12 -9.84
CA LEU A 205 14.21 8.61 -10.50
C LEU A 205 13.87 9.39 -11.77
N ILE A 206 13.73 10.72 -11.65
CA ILE A 206 13.31 11.61 -12.75
C ILE A 206 14.16 12.89 -12.73
N PHE A 207 15.03 13.02 -13.74
CA PHE A 207 16.00 14.12 -13.84
C PHE A 207 15.54 15.31 -14.71
N SER A 208 14.35 15.24 -15.30
CA SER A 208 13.82 16.31 -16.15
C SER A 208 12.30 16.33 -16.15
N GLY A 209 11.73 17.54 -16.16
CA GLY A 209 10.28 17.73 -15.99
C GLY A 209 9.85 17.61 -14.54
N GLY A 210 8.57 17.89 -14.27
CA GLY A 210 8.04 17.91 -12.91
C GLY A 210 8.71 18.96 -12.02
N ILE A 211 8.77 18.70 -10.71
CA ILE A 211 9.45 19.54 -9.72
C ILE A 211 10.93 19.12 -9.64
N GLN A 212 11.82 20.09 -9.90
CA GLN A 212 13.27 19.93 -9.89
C GLN A 212 13.93 21.01 -9.00
N ALA A 213 13.35 21.19 -7.82
CA ALA A 213 13.81 22.16 -6.82
C ALA A 213 14.04 21.44 -5.49
N PRO A 214 15.02 21.89 -4.69
CA PRO A 214 15.31 21.27 -3.40
C PRO A 214 14.17 21.44 -2.41
N TRP A 215 14.03 20.50 -1.48
CA TRP A 215 12.93 20.48 -0.50
C TRP A 215 12.82 21.77 0.32
N SER A 216 13.96 22.39 0.65
CA SER A 216 14.00 23.68 1.36
C SER A 216 13.27 24.83 0.65
N LEU A 217 13.09 24.76 -0.68
CA LEU A 217 12.32 25.75 -1.45
C LEU A 217 10.85 25.36 -1.64
N LEU A 218 10.49 24.11 -1.35
CA LEU A 218 9.14 23.56 -1.52
C LEU A 218 8.32 23.61 -0.23
N GLY A 219 8.97 23.44 0.92
CA GLY A 219 8.32 23.49 2.22
C GLY A 219 8.16 24.94 2.71
N ALA A 220 6.96 25.35 3.09
CA ALA A 220 6.71 26.65 3.73
C ALA A 220 5.96 26.46 5.06
N ILE A 221 6.38 27.16 6.12
CA ILE A 221 5.72 27.10 7.45
C ILE A 221 4.39 27.86 7.49
N GLY A 222 4.15 28.78 6.55
CA GLY A 222 2.90 29.55 6.48
C GLY A 222 2.74 30.65 7.54
N ASP A 223 3.76 30.91 8.36
CA ASP A 223 3.79 31.95 9.40
C ASP A 223 4.40 33.29 8.91
N GLY A 224 4.78 33.37 7.64
CA GLY A 224 5.43 34.54 7.03
C GLY A 224 6.92 34.70 7.37
N SER A 225 7.53 33.77 8.11
CA SER A 225 8.95 33.84 8.49
C SER A 225 9.93 33.53 7.36
N GLY A 226 9.44 32.96 6.25
CA GLY A 226 10.26 32.47 5.14
C GLY A 226 11.03 31.18 5.46
N LYS A 227 10.82 30.59 6.65
CA LYS A 227 11.39 29.29 7.01
C LYS A 227 10.67 28.16 6.29
N SER A 228 11.43 27.10 6.04
CA SER A 228 10.94 25.86 5.44
C SER A 228 10.71 24.79 6.52
N ILE A 229 9.64 23.99 6.35
CA ILE A 229 9.39 22.74 7.10
C ILE A 229 10.38 21.62 6.73
N TRP A 230 11.25 21.86 5.75
CA TRP A 230 12.32 20.96 5.30
C TRP A 230 13.63 21.75 5.16
N GLY A 231 13.92 22.61 6.15
CA GLY A 231 15.00 23.60 6.09
C GLY A 231 16.37 23.12 6.58
N ALA A 232 16.46 21.94 7.19
CA ALA A 232 17.71 21.39 7.72
C ALA A 232 18.30 20.27 6.83
N GLU A 233 19.63 20.17 6.80
CA GLU A 233 20.32 19.09 6.07
C GLU A 233 20.21 17.75 6.81
N PRO A 234 20.14 16.61 6.11
CA PRO A 234 20.33 16.47 4.67
C PRO A 234 19.09 16.75 3.79
N ILE A 235 17.92 16.98 4.39
CA ILE A 235 16.66 17.16 3.63
C ILE A 235 16.71 18.44 2.78
N ALA A 236 17.27 19.52 3.33
CA ALA A 236 17.18 20.84 2.74
C ALA A 236 17.72 20.94 1.31
N SER A 237 18.86 20.33 1.03
CA SER A 237 19.50 20.38 -0.29
C SER A 237 19.05 19.25 -1.22
N ASP A 238 18.36 18.25 -0.69
CA ASP A 238 17.92 17.09 -1.44
C ASP A 238 16.80 17.41 -2.44
N LEU A 239 16.77 16.68 -3.55
CA LEU A 239 15.83 16.88 -4.67
C LEU A 239 14.80 15.75 -4.69
N PRO A 240 13.51 16.02 -4.97
CA PRO A 240 12.45 15.03 -4.82
C PRO A 240 12.55 13.71 -5.60
N SER A 241 13.45 13.57 -6.58
CA SER A 241 13.46 12.41 -7.48
C SER A 241 14.86 12.04 -7.98
N ASN A 242 15.86 12.11 -7.10
CA ASN A 242 17.27 11.90 -7.45
C ASN A 242 17.82 10.54 -6.98
N ASN A 243 17.18 9.89 -6.01
CA ASN A 243 17.70 8.68 -5.38
C ASN A 243 16.56 7.75 -4.96
N VAL A 244 16.45 6.60 -5.63
CA VAL A 244 15.38 5.62 -5.38
C VAL A 244 15.36 5.08 -3.96
N ASP A 245 16.47 5.16 -3.23
CA ASP A 245 16.60 4.66 -1.86
C ASP A 245 16.23 5.70 -0.80
N ASP A 246 15.88 6.92 -1.20
CA ASP A 246 15.40 7.95 -0.29
C ASP A 246 13.88 7.92 -0.13
N ILE A 247 13.43 8.34 1.05
CA ILE A 247 12.00 8.53 1.37
C ILE A 247 11.66 10.00 1.12
N ALA A 248 10.59 10.23 0.34
CA ALA A 248 10.15 11.59 0.03
C ALA A 248 9.87 12.37 1.33
N ALA A 249 10.34 13.62 1.39
CA ALA A 249 10.27 14.44 2.61
C ALA A 249 8.83 14.59 3.14
N PHE A 250 7.85 14.73 2.25
CA PHE A 250 6.44 14.85 2.62
C PHE A 250 5.82 13.55 3.14
N SER A 251 6.40 12.38 2.87
CA SER A 251 5.76 11.10 3.19
C SER A 251 5.56 10.99 4.69
N SER A 252 4.31 10.80 5.13
CA SER A 252 3.99 10.61 6.54
C SER A 252 4.74 9.41 7.12
N ARG A 253 5.17 9.55 8.37
CA ARG A 253 5.99 8.61 9.13
C ARG A 253 5.22 8.02 10.29
N GLY A 254 5.48 6.76 10.58
CA GLY A 254 5.01 6.11 11.80
C GLY A 254 5.72 6.61 13.06
N PRO A 255 5.55 5.91 14.19
CA PRO A 255 4.57 4.84 14.36
C PRO A 255 3.13 5.38 14.32
N THR A 256 2.15 4.48 14.37
CA THR A 256 0.81 4.85 14.87
C THR A 256 0.88 5.24 16.35
N GLN A 257 -0.18 5.82 16.91
CA GLN A 257 -0.21 6.25 18.31
C GLN A 257 -0.01 5.08 19.28
N ASP A 258 -0.43 3.86 18.90
CA ASP A 258 -0.24 2.64 19.68
C ASP A 258 1.09 1.90 19.39
N GLY A 259 1.99 2.51 18.61
CA GLY A 259 3.35 2.00 18.39
C GLY A 259 3.51 1.05 17.19
N ARG A 260 2.45 0.79 16.40
CA ARG A 260 2.56 -0.07 15.22
C ARG A 260 3.40 0.56 14.12
N ILE A 261 4.06 -0.30 13.36
CA ILE A 261 4.83 0.07 12.18
C ILE A 261 3.84 0.47 11.07
N LYS A 262 3.89 1.74 10.68
CA LYS A 262 3.26 2.29 9.48
C LYS A 262 4.22 3.32 8.84
N PRO A 263 4.23 3.49 7.51
CA PRO A 263 3.51 2.69 6.51
C PRO A 263 3.91 1.21 6.55
N ASP A 264 3.15 0.34 5.90
CA ASP A 264 3.56 -1.06 5.76
C ASP A 264 4.70 -1.18 4.74
N ILE A 265 4.58 -0.47 3.61
CA ILE A 265 5.57 -0.48 2.52
C ILE A 265 5.63 0.88 1.86
N VAL A 266 6.65 1.10 1.03
CA VAL A 266 6.76 2.31 0.21
C VAL A 266 6.85 1.97 -1.28
N ALA A 267 6.49 2.93 -2.11
CA ALA A 267 6.66 2.87 -3.57
C ALA A 267 7.03 4.27 -4.09
N PRO A 268 7.57 4.39 -5.32
CA PRO A 268 7.90 5.69 -5.92
C PRO A 268 6.69 6.62 -5.96
N GLY A 269 6.78 7.75 -5.25
CA GLY A 269 5.68 8.72 -5.10
C GLY A 269 6.04 10.14 -5.51
N THR A 270 7.15 10.37 -6.19
CA THR A 270 7.59 11.70 -6.62
C THR A 270 7.73 11.78 -8.14
N ASN A 271 7.32 12.91 -8.72
CA ASN A 271 7.35 13.14 -10.18
C ASN A 271 6.85 11.93 -11.01
N ASN A 272 5.81 11.24 -10.55
CA ASN A 272 5.23 10.13 -11.29
C ASN A 272 4.53 10.67 -12.54
N ILE A 273 4.88 10.14 -13.70
CA ILE A 273 4.18 10.42 -14.96
C ILE A 273 2.98 9.49 -15.04
N SER A 274 1.80 10.04 -15.22
CA SER A 274 0.57 9.28 -15.44
C SER A 274 -0.47 10.13 -16.16
N LEU A 275 -1.64 9.54 -16.38
CA LEU A 275 -2.71 10.07 -17.20
C LEU A 275 -3.17 11.45 -16.75
N ARG A 276 -3.46 12.28 -17.75
CA ARG A 276 -4.04 13.59 -17.61
C ARG A 276 -5.55 13.51 -17.83
N SER A 277 -6.33 14.00 -16.87
CA SER A 277 -7.78 14.15 -17.08
C SER A 277 -8.06 15.14 -18.21
N ARG A 278 -9.00 14.76 -19.08
CA ARG A 278 -9.55 15.59 -20.15
C ARG A 278 -10.95 16.11 -19.80
N ALA A 279 -11.34 16.02 -18.52
CA ALA A 279 -12.55 16.65 -18.01
C ALA A 279 -12.49 18.17 -18.20
N PRO A 280 -13.65 18.83 -18.38
CA PRO A 280 -13.74 20.27 -18.22
C PRO A 280 -13.20 20.72 -16.85
N ASP A 281 -12.69 21.95 -16.78
CA ASP A 281 -12.18 22.58 -15.56
C ASP A 281 -10.93 21.94 -14.92
N MET A 282 -10.36 20.88 -15.51
CA MET A 282 -9.02 20.40 -15.16
C MET A 282 -7.99 21.50 -15.44
N SER A 283 -7.22 21.88 -14.40
CA SER A 283 -6.20 22.91 -14.49
C SER A 283 -4.81 22.28 -14.45
N PRO A 284 -3.92 22.58 -15.43
CA PRO A 284 -2.53 22.15 -15.38
C PRO A 284 -1.78 22.57 -14.11
N ARG A 285 -2.25 23.62 -13.43
CA ARG A 285 -1.64 24.13 -12.18
C ARG A 285 -1.88 23.21 -10.99
N ASP A 286 -2.81 22.26 -11.11
CA ASP A 286 -3.12 21.29 -10.06
C ASP A 286 -2.16 20.07 -10.12
N THR A 287 -1.09 20.16 -10.92
CA THR A 287 -0.11 19.10 -11.20
C THR A 287 1.31 19.58 -10.91
N TRP A 288 2.28 18.66 -10.85
CA TRP A 288 3.70 18.99 -10.70
C TRP A 288 4.37 19.40 -12.02
N GLY A 289 3.63 19.31 -13.13
CA GLY A 289 4.09 19.68 -14.47
C GLY A 289 3.34 18.92 -15.55
N VAL A 290 3.29 19.49 -16.75
CA VAL A 290 2.67 18.84 -17.91
C VAL A 290 3.74 18.13 -18.73
N VAL A 291 3.49 16.87 -19.11
CA VAL A 291 4.33 16.17 -20.11
C VAL A 291 3.81 16.49 -21.50
N ASN A 292 2.54 16.19 -21.76
CA ASN A 292 1.86 16.44 -23.03
C ASN A 292 0.33 16.51 -22.82
N GLU A 293 -0.45 16.23 -23.86
CA GLU A 293 -1.92 16.23 -23.82
C GLU A 293 -2.51 15.02 -23.08
N ASP A 294 -1.77 13.93 -22.95
CA ASP A 294 -2.20 12.66 -22.34
C ASP A 294 -1.61 12.43 -20.94
N TYR A 295 -0.48 13.07 -20.61
CA TYR A 295 0.26 12.79 -19.38
C TYR A 295 0.71 14.04 -18.61
N VAL A 296 0.73 13.93 -17.29
CA VAL A 296 1.24 14.94 -16.34
C VAL A 296 2.08 14.30 -15.24
N PHE A 297 2.92 15.12 -14.62
CA PHE A 297 3.63 14.79 -13.40
C PHE A 297 2.74 15.07 -12.18
N MET A 298 2.70 14.16 -11.22
CA MET A 298 2.21 14.41 -9.86
C MET A 298 3.11 13.72 -8.84
N GLY A 299 3.01 14.11 -7.57
CA GLY A 299 3.72 13.49 -6.47
C GLY A 299 2.88 13.49 -5.20
N GLY A 300 3.10 12.49 -4.37
CA GLY A 300 2.38 12.21 -3.13
C GLY A 300 2.42 10.72 -2.80
N THR A 301 2.09 10.38 -1.56
CA THR A 301 1.72 9.00 -1.19
C THR A 301 0.49 8.54 -1.99
N SER A 302 -0.30 9.49 -2.50
CA SER A 302 -1.36 9.28 -3.48
C SER A 302 -0.91 8.65 -4.79
N MET A 303 0.33 8.84 -5.21
CA MET A 303 0.89 8.24 -6.44
C MET A 303 1.60 6.93 -6.13
N ALA A 304 2.21 6.79 -4.94
CA ALA A 304 2.80 5.53 -4.50
C ALA A 304 1.74 4.42 -4.31
N THR A 305 0.60 4.76 -3.70
CA THR A 305 -0.48 3.81 -3.38
C THR A 305 -1.06 3.06 -4.61
N PRO A 306 -1.44 3.71 -5.72
CA PRO A 306 -1.97 3.02 -6.90
C PRO A 306 -0.95 2.11 -7.58
N LEU A 307 0.35 2.43 -7.52
CA LEU A 307 1.39 1.51 -8.01
C LEU A 307 1.35 0.20 -7.24
N VAL A 308 1.21 0.26 -5.91
CA VAL A 308 1.07 -0.91 -5.05
C VAL A 308 -0.29 -1.60 -5.23
N ALA A 309 -1.36 -0.86 -5.54
CA ALA A 309 -2.66 -1.47 -5.84
C ALA A 309 -2.61 -2.32 -7.11
N GLY A 310 -1.94 -1.85 -8.17
CA GLY A 310 -1.67 -2.69 -9.33
C GLY A 310 -0.77 -3.88 -8.99
N ALA A 311 0.25 -3.70 -8.13
CA ALA A 311 1.06 -4.82 -7.64
C ALA A 311 0.23 -5.86 -6.86
N ALA A 312 -0.74 -5.43 -6.06
CA ALA A 312 -1.67 -6.31 -5.35
C ALA A 312 -2.53 -7.13 -6.33
N ALA A 313 -2.99 -6.52 -7.43
CA ALA A 313 -3.69 -7.24 -8.50
C ALA A 313 -2.77 -8.29 -9.15
N LEU A 314 -1.53 -7.95 -9.49
CA LEU A 314 -0.57 -8.92 -10.04
C LEU A 314 -0.29 -10.08 -9.08
N VAL A 315 -0.18 -9.81 -7.78
CA VAL A 315 0.01 -10.85 -6.75
C VAL A 315 -1.17 -11.81 -6.70
N ARG A 316 -2.40 -11.29 -6.76
CA ARG A 316 -3.61 -12.11 -6.79
C ARG A 316 -3.71 -12.95 -8.07
N GLU A 317 -3.45 -12.35 -9.22
CA GLU A 317 -3.44 -13.05 -10.51
C GLU A 317 -2.38 -14.15 -10.54
N PHE A 318 -1.18 -13.90 -10.01
CA PHE A 318 -0.14 -14.93 -9.91
C PHE A 318 -0.60 -16.12 -9.06
N TYR A 319 -1.16 -15.85 -7.88
CA TYR A 319 -1.62 -16.94 -7.00
C TYR A 319 -2.76 -17.75 -7.60
N THR A 320 -3.65 -17.12 -8.34
CA THR A 320 -4.78 -17.80 -8.98
C THR A 320 -4.34 -18.57 -10.25
N GLN A 321 -3.59 -17.93 -11.15
CA GLN A 321 -3.22 -18.54 -12.43
C GLN A 321 -2.00 -19.47 -12.36
N VAL A 322 -0.98 -19.09 -11.60
CA VAL A 322 0.30 -19.84 -11.54
C VAL A 322 0.26 -20.89 -10.43
N GLU A 323 -0.24 -20.54 -9.25
CA GLU A 323 -0.34 -21.48 -8.13
C GLU A 323 -1.70 -22.21 -8.03
N GLY A 324 -2.67 -21.86 -8.88
CA GLY A 324 -3.97 -22.55 -8.92
C GLY A 324 -4.81 -22.38 -7.66
N ARG A 325 -4.64 -21.26 -6.93
CA ARG A 325 -5.40 -21.01 -5.69
C ARG A 325 -6.81 -20.52 -6.02
N GLU A 326 -7.81 -21.14 -5.40
CA GLU A 326 -9.22 -20.71 -5.53
C GLU A 326 -9.52 -19.42 -4.73
N ARG A 327 -8.81 -19.21 -3.62
CA ARG A 327 -8.96 -18.05 -2.74
C ARG A 327 -7.59 -17.46 -2.41
N VAL A 328 -7.52 -16.14 -2.39
CA VAL A 328 -6.32 -15.37 -2.03
C VAL A 328 -6.74 -14.34 -0.98
N SER A 329 -6.28 -14.52 0.27
CA SER A 329 -6.59 -13.58 1.34
C SER A 329 -5.83 -12.26 1.20
N ALA A 330 -6.40 -11.18 1.73
CA ALA A 330 -5.74 -9.88 1.87
C ALA A 330 -4.46 -9.98 2.69
N ALA A 331 -4.45 -10.85 3.72
CA ALA A 331 -3.25 -11.18 4.48
C ALA A 331 -2.18 -11.79 3.56
N LEU A 332 -2.52 -12.75 2.70
CA LEU A 332 -1.52 -13.34 1.78
C LEU A 332 -0.95 -12.30 0.82
N VAL A 333 -1.79 -11.41 0.27
CA VAL A 333 -1.32 -10.32 -0.60
C VAL A 333 -0.36 -9.40 0.16
N LYS A 334 -0.74 -8.97 1.37
CA LYS A 334 0.08 -8.12 2.24
C LYS A 334 1.41 -8.79 2.61
N ALA A 335 1.38 -10.04 3.07
CA ALA A 335 2.57 -10.82 3.39
C ALA A 335 3.52 -10.92 2.20
N THR A 336 2.97 -11.17 1.00
CA THR A 336 3.76 -11.35 -0.22
C THR A 336 4.46 -10.07 -0.64
N LEU A 337 3.75 -8.93 -0.65
CA LEU A 337 4.33 -7.63 -0.99
C LEU A 337 5.41 -7.19 0.01
N ILE A 338 5.19 -7.44 1.31
CA ILE A 338 6.18 -7.17 2.38
C ILE A 338 7.39 -8.11 2.26
N HIS A 339 7.18 -9.38 1.92
CA HIS A 339 8.25 -10.38 1.91
C HIS A 339 9.37 -10.08 0.89
N GLY A 340 8.98 -9.56 -0.27
CA GLY A 340 9.87 -9.25 -1.38
C GLY A 340 10.37 -7.82 -1.42
N SER A 341 9.91 -6.91 -0.55
CA SER A 341 10.34 -5.52 -0.61
C SER A 341 11.85 -5.37 -0.42
N ASN A 342 12.40 -4.29 -0.96
CA ASN A 342 13.80 -3.90 -0.81
C ASN A 342 13.97 -3.04 0.43
N ASP A 343 14.97 -3.36 1.24
CA ASP A 343 15.37 -2.53 2.37
C ASP A 343 16.16 -1.31 1.89
N LEU A 344 15.71 -0.11 2.27
CA LEU A 344 16.33 1.16 1.92
C LEU A 344 17.26 1.67 3.03
N SER A 345 16.83 1.57 4.30
CA SER A 345 17.50 2.20 5.45
C SER A 345 17.44 1.38 6.75
N GLY A 346 17.31 0.06 6.66
CA GLY A 346 17.17 -0.87 7.79
C GLY A 346 15.70 -1.15 8.11
N ARG A 347 15.17 -2.29 7.65
CA ARG A 347 13.76 -2.66 7.82
C ARG A 347 13.53 -3.65 8.99
N PRO A 348 12.34 -3.61 9.63
CA PRO A 348 11.35 -2.55 9.48
C PRO A 348 11.75 -1.27 10.22
N ASN A 349 11.26 -0.12 9.76
CA ASN A 349 11.33 1.14 10.51
C ASN A 349 10.10 2.02 10.22
N PHE A 350 9.99 3.17 10.87
CA PHE A 350 8.81 4.05 10.76
C PHE A 350 8.79 4.94 9.51
N ASP A 351 9.85 4.93 8.71
CA ASP A 351 9.98 5.75 7.50
C ASP A 351 9.61 4.95 6.24
N GLN A 352 10.21 3.78 6.09
CA GLN A 352 9.99 2.90 4.93
C GLN A 352 9.02 1.73 5.22
N GLY A 353 8.58 1.57 6.46
CA GLY A 353 7.86 0.36 6.87
C GLY A 353 8.75 -0.87 6.73
N PHE A 354 8.27 -1.86 5.99
CA PHE A 354 9.01 -3.06 5.63
C PHE A 354 9.78 -2.92 4.30
N GLY A 355 9.85 -1.74 3.70
CA GLY A 355 10.68 -1.43 2.54
C GLY A 355 9.92 -1.13 1.25
N ARG A 356 10.67 -0.91 0.16
CA ARG A 356 10.14 -0.53 -1.16
C ARG A 356 9.65 -1.75 -1.93
N VAL A 357 8.44 -1.69 -2.49
CA VAL A 357 7.83 -2.82 -3.22
C VAL A 357 8.68 -3.28 -4.41
N ASP A 358 8.80 -4.60 -4.52
CA ASP A 358 9.47 -5.32 -5.61
C ASP A 358 8.70 -6.62 -5.88
N VAL A 359 7.91 -6.64 -6.95
CA VAL A 359 6.91 -7.70 -7.17
C VAL A 359 7.56 -8.99 -7.66
N GLU A 360 8.58 -8.89 -8.52
CA GLU A 360 9.38 -10.05 -8.94
C GLU A 360 10.08 -10.70 -7.73
N ASN A 361 10.68 -9.91 -6.85
CA ASN A 361 11.29 -10.40 -5.63
C ASN A 361 10.25 -10.97 -4.64
N SER A 362 8.99 -10.54 -4.72
CA SER A 362 7.88 -11.11 -3.93
C SER A 362 7.40 -12.46 -4.45
N LEU A 363 7.35 -12.68 -5.77
CA LEU A 363 6.66 -13.82 -6.38
C LEU A 363 7.55 -14.83 -7.07
N ILE A 364 8.39 -14.37 -8.01
CA ILE A 364 9.27 -15.21 -8.82
C ILE A 364 10.43 -15.70 -7.95
N ALA A 365 11.03 -14.77 -7.20
CA ALA A 365 12.08 -15.06 -6.24
C ALA A 365 13.21 -15.89 -6.88
N GLU A 366 13.75 -15.41 -8.00
CA GLU A 366 14.81 -16.12 -8.74
C GLU A 366 15.99 -16.48 -7.83
N GLY A 367 16.52 -17.69 -8.00
CA GLY A 367 17.64 -18.20 -7.20
C GLY A 367 17.27 -18.73 -5.81
N ARG A 368 16.00 -18.62 -5.37
CA ARG A 368 15.55 -19.11 -4.06
C ARG A 368 14.27 -19.91 -4.15
N VAL A 369 14.05 -20.73 -3.12
CA VAL A 369 12.80 -21.47 -2.95
C VAL A 369 11.86 -20.63 -2.12
N ARG A 370 10.68 -20.33 -2.66
CA ARG A 370 9.60 -19.64 -1.96
C ARG A 370 8.48 -20.63 -1.58
N LYS A 371 7.93 -20.49 -0.38
CA LYS A 371 6.75 -21.20 0.11
C LYS A 371 5.76 -20.17 0.66
N SER A 372 4.49 -20.33 0.34
CA SER A 372 3.40 -19.44 0.77
C SER A 372 2.25 -20.26 1.33
N PHE A 373 1.74 -19.84 2.49
CA PHE A 373 0.64 -20.49 3.19
C PHE A 373 -0.46 -19.45 3.44
N ASP A 374 -1.70 -19.79 3.08
CA ASP A 374 -2.90 -19.00 3.37
C ASP A 374 -3.77 -19.83 4.33
N GLU A 375 -3.47 -19.74 5.61
CA GLU A 375 -3.93 -20.66 6.64
C GLU A 375 -5.30 -20.26 7.18
N THR A 376 -6.34 -20.61 6.42
CA THR A 376 -7.73 -20.26 6.74
C THR A 376 -8.26 -20.95 8.00
N GLU A 377 -7.73 -22.13 8.36
CA GLU A 377 -8.07 -22.79 9.64
C GLU A 377 -7.54 -22.02 10.85
N GLY A 378 -6.46 -21.26 10.65
CA GLY A 378 -5.80 -20.47 11.69
C GLY A 378 -5.12 -21.28 12.79
N VAL A 379 -4.68 -20.57 13.82
CA VAL A 379 -4.11 -21.14 15.04
C VAL A 379 -4.96 -20.77 16.25
N THR A 380 -5.05 -21.67 17.23
CA THR A 380 -5.76 -21.44 18.50
C THR A 380 -4.84 -20.88 19.57
N GLU A 381 -5.40 -20.15 20.54
CA GLU A 381 -4.67 -19.70 21.73
C GLU A 381 -3.92 -20.86 22.41
N GLY A 382 -2.66 -20.61 22.76
CA GLY A 382 -1.74 -21.56 23.36
C GLY A 382 -1.19 -22.64 22.41
N LYS A 383 -1.65 -22.72 21.16
CA LYS A 383 -1.16 -23.68 20.16
C LYS A 383 -0.12 -23.04 19.24
N THR A 384 0.72 -23.90 18.65
CA THR A 384 1.77 -23.52 17.70
C THR A 384 1.66 -24.38 16.46
N LYS A 385 1.65 -23.75 15.28
CA LYS A 385 1.84 -24.40 13.99
C LYS A 385 3.30 -24.22 13.58
N ALA A 386 3.94 -25.32 13.18
CA ALA A 386 5.36 -25.35 12.86
C ALA A 386 5.59 -25.78 11.42
N TYR A 387 6.49 -25.08 10.73
CA TYR A 387 6.90 -25.34 9.35
C TYR A 387 8.39 -25.65 9.35
N ALA A 388 8.74 -26.88 8.96
CA ALA A 388 10.13 -27.28 8.83
C ALA A 388 10.68 -26.83 7.47
N VAL A 389 11.83 -26.18 7.49
CA VAL A 389 12.60 -25.85 6.29
C VAL A 389 14.06 -26.22 6.48
N THR A 390 14.75 -26.52 5.39
CA THR A 390 16.19 -26.84 5.40
C THR A 390 16.88 -25.84 4.49
N VAL A 391 17.77 -25.03 5.05
CA VAL A 391 18.65 -24.14 4.28
C VAL A 391 19.79 -24.98 3.73
N THR A 392 19.97 -24.95 2.41
CA THR A 392 21.02 -25.63 1.66
C THR A 392 22.00 -24.66 1.00
N ASP A 393 21.60 -23.40 0.82
CA ASP A 393 22.44 -22.32 0.34
C ASP A 393 22.35 -21.14 1.31
N ALA A 394 23.51 -20.71 1.81
CA ALA A 394 23.65 -19.65 2.79
C ALA A 394 23.93 -18.27 2.17
N SER A 395 24.11 -18.17 0.84
CA SER A 395 24.22 -16.85 0.19
C SER A 395 22.87 -16.15 0.09
N GLU A 396 21.79 -16.90 0.13
CA GLU A 396 20.42 -16.39 0.12
C GLU A 396 19.89 -16.20 1.55
N PRO A 397 19.44 -14.99 1.93
CA PRO A 397 18.81 -14.77 3.23
C PRO A 397 17.61 -15.69 3.47
N LEU A 398 17.46 -16.20 4.70
CA LEU A 398 16.22 -16.86 5.11
C LEU A 398 15.25 -15.78 5.58
N ARG A 399 14.21 -15.54 4.77
CA ARG A 399 13.15 -14.57 5.05
C ARG A 399 11.88 -15.27 5.49
N VAL A 400 11.19 -14.69 6.46
CA VAL A 400 9.87 -15.16 6.91
C VAL A 400 8.97 -13.96 7.19
N THR A 401 7.78 -13.93 6.60
CA THR A 401 6.78 -12.89 6.81
C THR A 401 5.45 -13.50 7.22
N LEU A 402 4.97 -13.16 8.41
CA LEU A 402 3.64 -13.46 8.93
C LEU A 402 2.78 -12.20 8.84
N THR A 403 1.56 -12.33 8.35
CA THR A 403 0.53 -11.28 8.46
C THR A 403 -0.81 -11.92 8.74
N TYR A 404 -1.72 -11.15 9.34
CA TYR A 404 -3.09 -11.58 9.55
C TYR A 404 -4.04 -10.39 9.60
N SER A 405 -5.26 -10.60 9.08
CA SER A 405 -6.36 -9.67 9.29
C SER A 405 -6.84 -9.86 10.73
N ASP A 406 -6.55 -8.91 11.60
CA ASP A 406 -6.89 -8.95 13.02
C ASP A 406 -8.33 -8.49 13.26
N PHE A 407 -8.96 -8.96 14.35
CA PHE A 407 -10.30 -8.54 14.72
C PHE A 407 -10.33 -7.01 14.98
N PRO A 408 -11.35 -6.26 14.54
CA PRO A 408 -11.40 -4.80 14.76
C PRO A 408 -11.38 -4.46 16.25
N ALA A 409 -10.48 -3.57 16.65
CA ALA A 409 -10.49 -3.02 18.00
C ALA A 409 -11.57 -1.93 18.19
N SER A 410 -11.86 -1.62 19.44
CA SER A 410 -12.62 -0.42 19.80
C SER A 410 -11.84 0.84 19.39
N PRO A 411 -12.50 1.85 18.81
CA PRO A 411 -11.87 3.14 18.52
C PRO A 411 -11.21 3.78 19.75
N SER A 412 -10.08 4.45 19.55
CA SER A 412 -9.31 5.15 20.58
C SER A 412 -8.78 4.27 21.72
N VAL A 413 -8.72 2.94 21.52
CA VAL A 413 -8.04 2.04 22.46
C VAL A 413 -6.54 2.36 22.51
N ALA A 414 -5.91 2.16 23.67
CA ALA A 414 -4.46 2.40 23.83
C ALA A 414 -3.58 1.47 22.96
N LYS A 415 -4.12 0.29 22.60
CA LYS A 415 -3.46 -0.73 21.80
C LYS A 415 -4.48 -1.39 20.88
N ALA A 416 -4.34 -1.20 19.57
CA ALA A 416 -5.33 -1.67 18.61
C ALA A 416 -5.24 -3.17 18.35
N LEU A 417 -4.11 -3.83 18.62
CA LEU A 417 -3.99 -5.28 18.45
C LEU A 417 -4.96 -6.04 19.37
N VAL A 418 -5.78 -6.92 18.79
CA VAL A 418 -6.77 -7.74 19.51
C VAL A 418 -6.27 -9.17 19.65
N ASN A 419 -6.06 -9.84 18.53
CA ASN A 419 -5.44 -11.16 18.48
C ASN A 419 -3.94 -11.01 18.28
N ASN A 420 -3.21 -11.83 19.00
CA ASN A 420 -1.76 -11.78 19.07
C ASN A 420 -1.17 -13.12 18.66
N LEU A 421 -0.48 -13.12 17.52
CA LEU A 421 0.26 -14.26 17.02
C LEU A 421 1.76 -13.98 17.11
N ASP A 422 2.52 -14.89 17.72
CA ASP A 422 3.99 -14.80 17.76
C ASP A 422 4.60 -15.65 16.63
N LEU A 423 5.40 -15.02 15.78
CA LEU A 423 6.34 -15.61 14.85
C LEU A 423 7.68 -15.82 15.56
N SER A 424 8.27 -16.98 15.32
CA SER A 424 9.68 -17.19 15.63
C SER A 424 10.29 -18.18 14.65
N VAL A 425 11.60 -18.05 14.45
CA VAL A 425 12.39 -19.04 13.72
C VAL A 425 13.40 -19.66 14.67
N VAL A 426 13.49 -20.98 14.71
CA VAL A 426 14.43 -21.70 15.56
C VAL A 426 15.40 -22.50 14.70
N ASP A 427 16.71 -22.27 14.85
CA ASP A 427 17.73 -23.04 14.14
C ASP A 427 18.03 -24.40 14.78
N ALA A 428 18.92 -25.17 14.17
CA ALA A 428 19.30 -26.50 14.63
C ALA A 428 20.00 -26.51 16.01
N ASP A 429 20.61 -25.39 16.42
CA ASP A 429 21.29 -25.23 17.70
C ASP A 429 20.32 -24.73 18.80
N GLY A 430 19.05 -24.47 18.44
CA GLY A 430 18.03 -23.97 19.34
C GLY A 430 18.03 -22.44 19.51
N LYS A 431 18.81 -21.70 18.72
CA LYS A 431 18.74 -20.23 18.72
C LYS A 431 17.39 -19.79 18.16
N VAL A 432 16.73 -18.88 18.87
CA VAL A 432 15.47 -18.28 18.45
C VAL A 432 15.74 -16.91 17.81
N PHE A 433 15.11 -16.68 16.66
CA PHE A 433 15.06 -15.40 15.97
C PHE A 433 13.65 -14.84 16.12
N TYR A 434 13.57 -13.56 16.45
CA TYR A 434 12.34 -12.84 16.72
C TYR A 434 12.06 -11.81 15.62
N PRO A 435 10.79 -11.45 15.39
CA PRO A 435 10.39 -10.58 14.30
C PRO A 435 10.72 -9.11 14.55
N ASN A 436 10.66 -8.33 13.47
CA ASN A 436 10.65 -6.87 13.47
C ASN A 436 11.88 -6.23 14.12
N GLY A 437 13.03 -6.90 14.06
CA GLY A 437 14.28 -6.43 14.66
C GLY A 437 14.31 -6.50 16.19
N LEU A 438 13.33 -7.17 16.81
CA LEU A 438 13.21 -7.30 18.25
C LEU A 438 14.06 -8.45 18.80
N GLU A 439 14.34 -8.40 20.10
CA GLU A 439 14.97 -9.51 20.85
C GLU A 439 13.94 -10.45 21.51
N THR A 440 12.64 -10.13 21.37
CA THR A 440 11.50 -10.85 21.93
C THR A 440 10.37 -10.89 20.91
N ALA A 441 9.31 -11.68 21.19
CA ALA A 441 8.10 -11.65 20.38
C ALA A 441 7.53 -10.22 20.26
N ASP A 442 6.92 -9.91 19.12
CA ASP A 442 6.23 -8.64 18.92
C ASP A 442 4.85 -8.76 19.57
N ASP A 443 4.45 -7.70 20.27
CA ASP A 443 3.17 -7.64 20.96
C ASP A 443 2.26 -6.57 20.39
N VAL A 444 2.66 -5.84 19.35
CA VAL A 444 2.04 -4.60 18.88
C VAL A 444 1.51 -4.75 17.44
N ASN A 445 2.25 -5.44 16.58
CA ASN A 445 1.98 -5.50 15.15
C ASN A 445 1.22 -6.77 14.73
N ASN A 446 0.30 -6.65 13.77
CA ASN A 446 -0.30 -7.80 13.06
C ASN A 446 0.50 -8.19 11.81
N VAL A 447 1.74 -7.71 11.72
CA VAL A 447 2.74 -8.03 10.70
C VAL A 447 4.03 -8.33 11.45
N GLU A 448 4.60 -9.49 11.20
CA GLU A 448 5.84 -9.92 11.81
C GLU A 448 6.78 -10.47 10.74
N HIS A 449 7.95 -9.87 10.64
CA HIS A 449 8.93 -10.16 9.59
C HIS A 449 10.30 -10.49 10.20
N ILE A 450 10.94 -11.54 9.70
CA ILE A 450 12.28 -11.97 10.09
C ILE A 450 13.15 -12.07 8.85
N ASP A 451 14.25 -11.33 8.83
CA ASP A 451 15.36 -11.49 7.89
C ASP A 451 16.57 -12.09 8.62
N ILE A 452 16.91 -13.34 8.30
CA ILE A 452 18.19 -13.94 8.68
C ILE A 452 19.14 -13.76 7.50
N VAL A 453 19.86 -12.64 7.49
CA VAL A 453 20.70 -12.18 6.37
C VAL A 453 21.76 -13.22 5.96
N VAL A 454 22.36 -13.90 6.95
CA VAL A 454 23.36 -14.95 6.71
C VAL A 454 22.92 -16.20 7.49
N PRO A 455 22.02 -17.03 6.92
CA PRO A 455 21.56 -18.24 7.59
C PRO A 455 22.67 -19.29 7.62
N ARG A 456 22.65 -20.18 8.62
CA ARG A 456 23.50 -21.37 8.62
C ARG A 456 22.84 -22.43 7.74
N ILE A 457 23.63 -23.23 7.04
CA ILE A 457 23.10 -24.44 6.39
C ILE A 457 22.58 -25.38 7.49
N GLY A 458 21.36 -25.88 7.33
CA GLY A 458 20.74 -26.77 8.31
C GLY A 458 19.24 -26.61 8.41
N LYS A 459 18.67 -27.29 9.41
CA LYS A 459 17.24 -27.30 9.66
C LYS A 459 16.81 -26.08 10.48
N TYR A 460 15.68 -25.53 10.10
CA TYR A 460 14.99 -24.47 10.82
C TYR A 460 13.53 -24.88 11.05
N GLN A 461 12.99 -24.44 12.17
CA GLN A 461 11.56 -24.48 12.46
C GLN A 461 11.00 -23.07 12.49
N VAL A 462 10.18 -22.74 11.50
CA VAL A 462 9.35 -21.53 11.55
C VAL A 462 8.11 -21.86 12.39
N ARG A 463 7.79 -21.05 13.38
CA ARG A 463 6.70 -21.29 14.34
C ARG A 463 5.78 -20.09 14.37
N VAL A 464 4.48 -20.34 14.22
CA VAL A 464 3.41 -19.35 14.45
C VAL A 464 2.59 -19.82 15.64
N ARG A 465 2.56 -19.03 16.71
CA ARG A 465 1.88 -19.36 17.96
C ARG A 465 0.71 -18.42 18.18
N GLY A 466 -0.47 -18.95 18.50
CA GLY A 466 -1.56 -18.15 19.06
C GLY A 466 -1.24 -17.77 20.50
N LYS A 467 -0.72 -16.56 20.75
CA LYS A 467 -0.36 -16.12 22.11
C LYS A 467 -1.59 -15.74 22.92
N SER A 468 -2.48 -14.95 22.32
CA SER A 468 -3.74 -14.49 22.91
C SER A 468 -4.75 -14.28 21.78
N ILE A 469 -5.88 -14.99 21.79
CA ILE A 469 -6.90 -14.92 20.74
C ILE A 469 -8.27 -14.73 21.39
N PRO A 470 -8.55 -13.55 21.95
CA PRO A 470 -9.83 -13.28 22.60
C PRO A 470 -11.00 -13.25 21.62
N MET A 471 -10.75 -12.98 20.32
CA MET A 471 -11.78 -12.84 19.29
C MET A 471 -11.41 -13.64 18.04
N GLY A 472 -11.78 -14.92 17.95
CA GLY A 472 -11.53 -15.70 16.73
C GLY A 472 -12.69 -15.70 15.74
N VAL A 473 -12.43 -16.24 14.54
CA VAL A 473 -13.43 -16.37 13.47
C VAL A 473 -14.52 -17.38 13.86
N GLU A 474 -15.76 -17.13 13.44
CA GLU A 474 -16.91 -18.04 13.63
C GLU A 474 -17.13 -18.49 15.09
N GLU A 475 -17.00 -17.57 16.05
CA GLU A 475 -17.07 -17.86 17.49
C GLU A 475 -16.04 -18.89 17.99
N SER A 476 -15.03 -19.21 17.18
CA SER A 476 -13.91 -20.04 17.59
C SER A 476 -12.82 -19.21 18.26
N SER A 477 -11.86 -19.85 18.93
CA SER A 477 -10.65 -19.17 19.44
C SER A 477 -9.51 -19.23 18.42
N ARG A 478 -9.80 -19.16 17.11
CA ARG A 478 -8.83 -19.30 16.02
C ARG A 478 -8.62 -17.99 15.25
N GLN A 479 -7.37 -17.68 14.94
CA GLN A 479 -6.98 -16.56 14.07
C GLN A 479 -6.33 -17.13 12.80
N PRO A 480 -6.97 -16.98 11.61
CA PRO A 480 -6.34 -17.23 10.31
C PRO A 480 -5.14 -16.32 10.07
N TYR A 481 -4.16 -16.78 9.29
CA TYR A 481 -2.98 -15.97 8.95
C TYR A 481 -2.40 -16.38 7.60
N ALA A 482 -1.55 -15.52 7.05
CA ALA A 482 -0.73 -15.84 5.90
C ALA A 482 0.76 -15.84 6.28
N LEU A 483 1.51 -16.78 5.70
CA LEU A 483 2.93 -16.95 5.96
C LEU A 483 3.68 -17.11 4.63
N VAL A 484 4.72 -16.32 4.41
CA VAL A 484 5.63 -16.46 3.27
C VAL A 484 7.03 -16.73 3.79
N ILE A 485 7.68 -17.78 3.27
CA ILE A 485 9.04 -18.20 3.62
C ILE A 485 9.85 -18.26 2.33
N SER A 486 11.04 -17.66 2.30
CA SER A 486 11.98 -17.86 1.20
C SER A 486 13.43 -17.92 1.66
N GLY A 487 14.29 -18.43 0.78
CA GLY A 487 15.74 -18.45 0.95
C GLY A 487 16.36 -19.57 0.11
N GLY A 488 17.63 -19.85 0.35
CA GLY A 488 18.36 -20.95 -0.26
C GLY A 488 17.91 -22.31 0.28
N LEU A 489 16.62 -22.62 0.19
CA LEU A 489 16.01 -23.79 0.81
C LEU A 489 16.08 -25.02 -0.11
N GLN A 490 16.05 -26.18 0.51
CA GLN A 490 15.85 -27.45 -0.19
C GLN A 490 14.49 -27.44 -0.94
N PRO A 491 14.47 -27.68 -2.26
CA PRO A 491 13.23 -27.80 -3.03
C PRO A 491 12.36 -28.98 -2.55
N ALA A 492 11.04 -28.85 -2.72
CA ALA A 492 10.13 -29.98 -2.47
C ALA A 492 10.41 -31.10 -3.50
N GLY A 493 10.72 -32.32 -3.02
CA GLY A 493 10.89 -33.50 -3.88
C GLY A 493 12.28 -34.16 -3.88
N LEU A 494 13.27 -33.58 -3.20
CA LEU A 494 14.60 -34.18 -3.03
C LEU A 494 14.83 -34.60 -1.57
N ALA A 495 14.00 -35.50 -1.04
CA ALA A 495 14.37 -36.24 0.17
C ALA A 495 15.39 -37.31 -0.24
N SER A 496 16.66 -37.11 0.12
CA SER A 496 17.69 -38.15 0.05
C SER A 496 17.45 -39.22 1.11
#